data_AF-A0A972IIL7-F1
#
_entry.id   AF-A0A972IIL7-F1
#
_cell.length_a   1.000
_cell.length_b   1.000
_cell.length_c   1.000
_cell.angle_alpha   90.00
_cell.angle_beta   90.00
_cell.angle_gamma   90.00
#
_symmetry.space_group_name_H-M   'P 1'
#
loop_
_entity.id
_entity.type
_entity.pdbx_description
1 polymer ?
#
loop_
_entity_poly.entity_id
_entity_poly.type
_entity_poly.pdbx_seq_one_letter_code
_entity_poly.pdbx_strand_id
1 'polypeptide(L)'
;MVQEIRWFGLILMAAAWITLLVSFFLPAAAPLSFGWAAPLPVQTGWESFLEALNLPLVAGFRPLAILAPCAAAINALVLVGPLAILALRQCAAAYGALVCIGGGLAAWLCPMVYDDLRIGYYLWIGSIFAIAAAAFLIGISQLREQSLAHDRRLAELRKVQAALDQA
;
A
#
# COMPACT_ATOMS: atom_id res chain seq x y z
N MET A 1 -7.53 -21.76 -7.60
CA MET A 1 -7.80 -20.32 -7.87
C MET A 1 -7.84 -19.41 -6.63
N VAL A 2 -8.83 -19.48 -5.72
CA VAL A 2 -8.92 -18.52 -4.57
C VAL A 2 -7.71 -18.61 -3.64
N GLN A 3 -7.29 -19.84 -3.32
CA GLN A 3 -6.12 -20.11 -2.50
C GLN A 3 -4.81 -19.67 -3.18
N GLU A 4 -4.70 -19.79 -4.50
CA GLU A 4 -3.54 -19.32 -5.28
C GLU A 4 -3.41 -17.80 -5.27
N ILE A 5 -4.52 -17.07 -5.48
CA ILE A 5 -4.56 -15.60 -5.42
C ILE A 5 -4.09 -15.11 -4.05
N ARG A 6 -4.54 -15.79 -2.98
CA ARG A 6 -4.12 -15.48 -1.61
C ARG A 6 -2.63 -15.73 -1.40
N TRP A 7 -2.10 -16.88 -1.84
CA TRP A 7 -0.67 -17.19 -1.71
C TRP A 7 0.19 -16.20 -2.49
N PHE A 8 -0.21 -15.85 -3.72
CA PHE A 8 0.49 -14.86 -4.52
C PHE A 8 0.48 -13.48 -3.83
N GLY A 9 -0.66 -13.06 -3.29
CA GLY A 9 -0.77 -11.83 -2.49
C GLY A 9 0.15 -11.84 -1.27
N LEU A 10 0.25 -12.95 -0.53
CA LEU A 10 1.15 -13.08 0.63
C LEU A 10 2.63 -13.03 0.25
N ILE A 11 3.03 -13.71 -0.82
CA ILE A 11 4.42 -13.70 -1.32
C ILE A 11 4.79 -12.30 -1.79
N LEU A 12 3.90 -11.65 -2.56
CA LEU A 12 4.11 -10.28 -3.01
C LEU A 12 4.21 -9.31 -1.84
N MET A 13 3.35 -9.45 -0.82
CA MET A 13 3.40 -8.64 0.40
C MET A 13 4.75 -8.79 1.11
N ALA A 14 5.22 -10.03 1.29
CA ALA A 14 6.49 -10.29 1.97
C ALA A 14 7.68 -9.71 1.19
N ALA A 15 7.73 -9.93 -0.13
CA ALA A 15 8.78 -9.39 -0.99
C ALA A 15 8.78 -7.86 -1.01
N ALA A 16 7.61 -7.24 -1.13
CA ALA A 16 7.44 -5.79 -1.13
C ALA A 16 7.81 -5.19 0.23
N TRP A 17 7.44 -5.84 1.33
CA TRP A 17 7.79 -5.37 2.68
C TRP A 17 9.29 -5.46 2.96
N ILE A 18 9.96 -6.53 2.53
CA ILE A 18 11.43 -6.62 2.61
C ILE A 18 12.07 -5.52 1.77
N THR A 19 11.60 -5.32 0.54
CA THR A 19 12.11 -4.27 -0.36
C THR A 19 11.89 -2.88 0.21
N LEU A 20 10.75 -2.64 0.87
CA LEU A 20 10.46 -1.42 1.59
C LEU A 20 11.45 -1.21 2.73
N LEU A 21 11.63 -2.19 3.63
CA LEU A 21 12.58 -2.10 4.74
C LEU A 21 14.00 -1.83 4.22
N VAL A 22 14.42 -2.57 3.21
CA VAL A 22 15.70 -2.40 2.54
C VAL A 22 15.83 -1.00 1.92
N SER A 23 14.76 -0.43 1.35
CA SER A 23 14.76 0.94 0.81
C SER A 23 14.87 2.04 1.87
N PHE A 24 14.49 1.76 3.13
CA PHE A 24 14.75 2.67 4.27
C PHE A 24 16.22 2.65 4.70
N PHE A 25 16.90 1.51 4.56
CA PHE A 25 18.29 1.35 5.01
C PHE A 25 19.30 1.44 3.87
N LEU A 26 18.88 1.41 2.60
CA LEU A 26 19.78 1.63 1.48
C LEU A 26 20.16 3.11 1.46
N PRO A 27 21.44 3.46 1.68
CA PRO A 27 21.88 4.80 1.40
C PRO A 27 21.60 5.08 -0.07
N ALA A 28 21.11 6.28 -0.36
CA ALA A 28 20.79 6.76 -1.68
C ALA A 28 22.06 6.99 -2.55
N ALA A 29 23.06 6.12 -2.44
CA ALA A 29 24.40 6.25 -3.00
C ALA A 29 24.49 5.82 -4.48
N ALA A 30 23.41 5.31 -5.07
CA ALA A 30 23.34 5.05 -6.50
C ALA A 30 22.47 6.11 -7.19
N PRO A 31 23.03 7.27 -7.59
CA PRO A 31 22.36 8.15 -8.53
C PRO A 31 22.14 7.40 -9.84
N LEU A 32 20.94 7.53 -10.43
CA LEU A 32 20.66 7.03 -11.79
C LEU A 32 21.14 8.00 -12.87
N SER A 33 21.75 9.13 -12.50
CA SER A 33 22.26 10.16 -13.41
C SER A 33 23.79 10.23 -13.40
N PHE A 34 24.38 10.41 -14.59
CA PHE A 34 25.78 10.79 -14.81
C PHE A 34 25.95 12.32 -14.74
N GLY A 35 25.18 13.00 -13.89
CA GLY A 35 25.09 14.46 -13.83
C GLY A 35 25.77 15.05 -12.59
N TRP A 36 26.41 16.20 -12.76
CA TRP A 36 27.21 16.92 -11.75
C TRP A 36 26.34 17.67 -10.72
N ALA A 37 25.26 17.05 -10.23
CA ALA A 37 24.44 17.62 -9.17
C ALA A 37 24.99 17.17 -7.80
N ALA A 38 25.13 18.13 -6.88
CA ALA A 38 25.68 17.89 -5.56
C ALA A 38 24.92 16.75 -4.83
N PRO A 39 25.63 15.81 -4.17
CA PRO A 39 24.98 14.73 -3.47
C PRO A 39 24.20 15.30 -2.28
N LEU A 40 22.88 15.43 -2.43
CA LEU A 40 21.96 15.59 -1.30
C LEU A 40 22.32 14.56 -0.19
N PRO A 41 22.38 14.98 1.09
CA PRO A 41 22.59 14.08 2.20
C PRO A 41 21.52 12.99 2.15
N VAL A 42 21.92 11.77 2.49
CA VAL A 42 21.16 10.52 2.31
C VAL A 42 19.76 10.64 2.91
N GLN A 43 18.79 11.07 2.10
CA GLN A 43 17.38 11.06 2.46
C GLN A 43 16.75 9.79 1.89
N THR A 44 16.15 9.01 2.77
CA THR A 44 15.26 7.90 2.42
C THR A 44 14.03 8.43 1.67
N GLY A 45 13.34 7.59 0.90
CA GLY A 45 12.12 8.02 0.19
C GLY A 45 11.05 8.62 1.11
N TRP A 46 11.01 8.17 2.37
CA TRP A 46 10.17 8.72 3.43
C TRP A 46 10.58 10.13 3.87
N GLU A 47 11.88 10.37 4.07
CA GLU A 47 12.37 11.69 4.47
C GLU A 47 12.12 12.73 3.37
N SER A 48 12.32 12.36 2.10
CA SER A 48 11.98 13.24 0.97
C SER A 48 10.48 13.55 0.92
N PHE A 49 9.61 12.59 1.27
CA PHE A 49 8.17 12.84 1.36
C PHE A 49 7.80 13.77 2.53
N LEU A 50 8.42 13.60 3.70
CA LEU A 50 8.21 14.47 4.86
C LEU A 50 8.71 15.89 4.60
N GLU A 51 9.87 16.04 3.99
CA GLU A 51 10.42 17.35 3.64
C GLU A 51 9.52 18.04 2.61
N ALA A 52 9.09 17.34 1.56
CA ALA A 52 8.13 17.87 0.58
C ALA A 52 6.84 18.38 1.24
N LEU A 53 6.30 17.67 2.23
CA LEU A 53 5.08 18.07 2.94
C LEU A 53 5.26 19.32 3.83
N ASN A 54 6.48 19.60 4.29
CA ASN A 54 6.77 20.74 5.16
C ASN A 54 7.15 22.02 4.40
N LEU A 55 7.24 21.96 3.06
CA LEU A 55 7.61 23.13 2.27
C LEU A 55 6.46 24.16 2.19
N PRO A 56 6.79 25.47 2.26
CA PRO A 56 5.80 26.55 2.28
C PRO A 56 4.98 26.64 0.99
N LEU A 57 5.53 26.16 -0.14
CA LEU A 57 4.83 26.07 -1.43
C LEU A 57 3.60 25.14 -1.35
N VAL A 58 3.68 24.10 -0.51
CA VAL A 58 2.62 23.10 -0.27
C VAL A 58 1.64 23.58 0.81
N ALA A 59 2.09 24.41 1.76
CA ALA A 59 1.24 25.00 2.80
C ALA A 59 0.16 25.95 2.25
N GLY A 60 0.34 26.49 1.03
CA GLY A 60 -0.70 27.24 0.30
C GLY A 60 -1.85 26.35 -0.22
N PHE A 61 -1.63 25.05 -0.35
CA PHE A 61 -2.62 24.06 -0.76
C PHE A 61 -3.28 23.43 0.47
N ARG A 62 -4.36 24.05 0.95
CA ARG A 62 -5.12 23.62 2.14
C ARG A 62 -5.39 22.10 2.26
N PRO A 63 -5.69 21.34 1.19
CA PRO A 63 -5.90 19.89 1.30
C PRO A 63 -4.64 19.10 1.69
N LEU A 64 -3.45 19.53 1.25
CA LEU A 64 -2.17 18.88 1.54
C LEU A 64 -1.67 19.18 2.95
N ALA A 65 -1.92 20.39 3.46
CA ALA A 65 -1.60 20.77 4.83
C ALA A 65 -2.33 19.91 5.89
N ILE A 66 -3.53 19.39 5.56
CA ILE A 66 -4.29 18.45 6.42
C ILE A 66 -3.66 17.05 6.42
N LEU A 67 -2.95 16.68 5.35
CA LEU A 67 -2.33 15.37 5.19
C LEU A 67 -0.93 15.28 5.81
N ALA A 68 -0.24 16.40 5.99
CA ALA A 68 1.05 16.48 6.68
C ALA A 68 1.06 15.80 8.07
N PRO A 69 0.09 16.05 8.99
CA PRO A 69 0.03 15.33 10.27
C PRO A 69 -0.33 13.84 10.12
N CYS A 70 -0.97 13.44 9.01
CA CYS A 70 -1.31 12.05 8.73
C CYS A 70 -0.17 11.26 8.09
N ALA A 71 0.92 11.91 7.65
CA ALA A 71 2.04 11.25 7.02
C ALA A 71 2.64 10.16 7.92
N ALA A 72 2.83 10.45 9.21
CA ALA A 72 3.35 9.47 10.17
C ALA A 72 2.44 8.24 10.30
N ALA A 73 1.11 8.44 10.19
CA ALA A 73 0.15 7.35 10.19
C ALA A 73 0.26 6.49 8.92
N ILE A 74 0.52 7.11 7.75
CA ILE A 74 0.76 6.38 6.50
C ILE A 74 2.03 5.52 6.63
N ASN A 75 3.11 6.04 7.19
CA ASN A 75 4.33 5.26 7.36
C ASN A 75 4.17 4.12 8.38
N ALA A 76 3.49 4.38 9.49
CA ALA A 76 3.13 3.34 10.46
C ALA A 76 2.24 2.26 9.83
N LEU A 77 1.30 2.64 8.97
CA LEU A 77 0.47 1.72 8.19
C LEU A 77 1.33 0.89 7.24
N VAL A 78 2.28 1.47 6.51
CA VAL A 78 3.10 0.72 5.55
C VAL A 78 4.10 -0.21 6.27
N LEU A 79 4.64 0.19 7.42
CA LEU A 79 5.60 -0.60 8.19
C LEU A 79 4.95 -1.73 9.01
N VAL A 80 3.83 -1.45 9.69
CA VAL A 80 3.19 -2.39 10.63
C VAL A 80 1.94 -3.04 10.03
N GLY A 81 1.32 -2.40 9.04
CA GLY A 81 0.09 -2.87 8.44
C GLY A 81 0.15 -4.23 7.75
N PRO A 82 1.26 -4.67 7.13
CA PRO A 82 1.36 -6.03 6.60
C PRO A 82 1.16 -7.10 7.70
N LEU A 83 1.70 -6.87 8.90
CA LEU A 83 1.48 -7.74 10.06
C LEU A 83 0.01 -7.69 10.52
N ALA A 84 -0.60 -6.51 10.52
CA ALA A 84 -2.01 -6.34 10.87
C ALA A 84 -2.95 -7.03 9.85
N ILE A 85 -2.60 -7.09 8.56
CA ILE A 85 -3.38 -7.81 7.53
C ILE A 85 -3.29 -9.32 7.71
N LEU A 86 -2.12 -9.83 8.12
CA LEU A 86 -1.96 -11.25 8.44
C LEU A 86 -2.88 -11.66 9.61
N ALA A 87 -3.07 -10.77 10.58
CA ALA A 87 -3.95 -10.96 11.74
C ALA A 87 -5.44 -10.67 11.45
N LEU A 88 -5.74 -9.62 10.68
CA LEU A 88 -7.08 -9.08 10.44
C LEU A 88 -7.36 -8.92 8.95
N ARG A 89 -7.53 -10.06 8.29
CA ARG A 89 -7.72 -10.16 6.84
C ARG A 89 -8.92 -9.38 6.31
N GLN A 90 -9.97 -9.21 7.13
CA GLN A 90 -11.19 -8.48 6.78
C GLN A 90 -10.96 -7.00 6.45
N CYS A 91 -9.84 -6.42 6.92
CA CYS A 91 -9.48 -5.03 6.68
C CYS A 91 -8.48 -4.88 5.51
N ALA A 92 -8.08 -5.97 4.84
CA ALA A 92 -7.01 -5.95 3.85
C ALA A 92 -7.29 -5.00 2.67
N ALA A 93 -8.53 -4.97 2.16
CA ALA A 93 -8.89 -4.08 1.05
C ALA A 93 -8.89 -2.60 1.46
N ALA A 94 -9.41 -2.28 2.65
CA ALA A 94 -9.41 -0.92 3.18
C ALA A 94 -7.98 -0.43 3.45
N TYR A 95 -7.13 -1.31 3.98
CA TYR A 95 -5.71 -1.05 4.12
C TYR A 95 -5.04 -0.78 2.77
N GLY A 96 -5.26 -1.65 1.79
CA GLY A 96 -4.70 -1.50 0.45
C GLY A 96 -5.08 -0.15 -0.19
N ALA A 97 -6.32 0.29 -0.01
CA ALA A 97 -6.78 1.60 -0.46
C ALA A 97 -6.05 2.76 0.23
N LEU A 98 -5.91 2.71 1.57
CA LEU A 98 -5.21 3.76 2.32
C LEU A 98 -3.73 3.85 1.93
N VAL A 99 -3.06 2.70 1.78
CA VAL A 99 -1.67 2.66 1.33
C VAL A 99 -1.53 3.15 -0.10
N CYS A 100 -2.46 2.81 -0.99
CA CYS A 100 -2.44 3.29 -2.37
C CYS A 100 -2.64 4.81 -2.47
N ILE A 101 -3.51 5.38 -1.64
CA ILE A 101 -3.72 6.83 -1.57
C ILE A 101 -2.45 7.53 -1.06
N GLY A 102 -1.84 7.01 0.01
CA GLY A 102 -0.58 7.53 0.55
C GLY A 102 0.57 7.46 -0.46
N GLY A 103 0.70 6.32 -1.14
CA GLY A 103 1.67 6.14 -2.23
C GLY A 103 1.41 7.06 -3.41
N GLY A 104 0.16 7.22 -3.84
CA GLY A 104 -0.22 8.14 -4.92
C GLY A 104 0.12 9.60 -4.59
N LEU A 105 -0.12 10.02 -3.36
CA LEU A 105 0.25 11.35 -2.88
C LEU A 105 1.76 11.57 -2.91
N ALA A 106 2.55 10.61 -2.42
CA ALA A 106 4.00 10.71 -2.43
C ALA A 106 4.59 10.65 -3.85
N ALA A 107 4.00 9.82 -4.73
CA ALA A 107 4.35 9.71 -6.15
C ALA A 107 4.06 10.99 -6.94
N TRP A 108 3.08 11.79 -6.51
CA TRP A 108 2.75 13.06 -7.14
C TRP A 108 3.52 14.24 -6.54
N LEU A 109 3.64 14.29 -5.22
CA LEU A 109 4.23 15.43 -4.51
C LEU A 109 5.75 15.51 -4.67
N CYS A 110 6.47 14.40 -4.49
CA CYS A 110 7.94 14.46 -4.50
C CYS A 110 8.51 14.88 -5.86
N PRO A 111 8.01 14.41 -7.02
CA PRO A 111 8.52 14.87 -8.33
C PRO A 111 8.16 16.33 -8.66
N MET A 112 7.18 16.94 -7.99
CA MET A 112 6.90 18.37 -8.15
C MET A 112 7.89 19.25 -7.37
N VAL A 113 8.52 18.69 -6.35
CA VAL A 113 9.43 19.41 -5.44
C VAL A 113 10.90 19.16 -5.78
N TYR A 114 11.24 17.93 -6.21
CA TYR A 114 12.61 17.52 -6.47
C TYR A 114 12.79 17.13 -7.94
N ASP A 115 13.79 17.73 -8.59
CA ASP A 115 14.17 17.40 -9.97
C ASP A 115 14.95 16.08 -10.09
N ASP A 116 15.67 15.66 -9.04
CA ASP A 116 16.54 14.48 -9.02
C ASP A 116 16.16 13.48 -7.90
N LEU A 117 15.11 12.68 -8.14
CA LEU A 117 14.73 11.59 -7.23
C LEU A 117 15.64 10.37 -7.41
N ARG A 118 16.07 9.79 -6.29
CA ARG A 118 17.05 8.68 -6.27
C ARG A 118 16.40 7.31 -6.35
N ILE A 119 17.18 6.28 -6.69
CA ILE A 119 16.68 4.90 -6.79
C ILE A 119 16.02 4.39 -5.50
N GLY A 120 16.48 4.86 -4.34
CA GLY A 120 15.87 4.55 -3.04
C GLY A 120 14.42 5.04 -2.93
N TYR A 121 14.10 6.21 -3.48
CA TYR A 121 12.73 6.72 -3.55
C TYR A 121 11.86 5.84 -4.48
N TYR A 122 12.37 5.44 -5.64
CA TYR A 122 11.62 4.59 -6.56
C TYR A 122 11.39 3.17 -6.02
N LEU A 123 12.36 2.62 -5.29
CA LEU A 123 12.20 1.34 -4.58
C LEU A 123 11.18 1.48 -3.44
N TRP A 124 11.21 2.58 -2.71
CA TRP A 124 10.26 2.86 -1.64
C TRP A 124 8.83 2.99 -2.18
N ILE A 125 8.62 3.81 -3.22
CA ILE A 125 7.29 4.02 -3.81
C ILE A 125 6.75 2.77 -4.50
N GLY A 126 7.62 2.03 -5.21
CA GLY A 126 7.26 0.76 -5.84
C GLY A 126 6.85 -0.29 -4.81
N SER A 127 7.53 -0.32 -3.66
CA SER A 127 7.19 -1.22 -2.56
C SER A 127 5.84 -0.86 -1.94
N ILE A 128 5.51 0.43 -1.80
CA ILE A 128 4.20 0.90 -1.32
C ILE A 128 3.07 0.40 -2.25
N PHE A 129 3.21 0.56 -3.56
CA PHE A 129 2.20 0.09 -4.51
C PHE A 129 2.11 -1.43 -4.56
N ALA A 130 3.23 -2.14 -4.42
CA ALA A 130 3.23 -3.59 -4.35
C ALA A 130 2.54 -4.12 -3.07
N ILE A 131 2.74 -3.46 -1.93
CA ILE A 131 2.02 -3.72 -0.66
C ILE A 131 0.52 -3.48 -0.85
N ALA A 132 0.12 -2.36 -1.48
CA ALA A 132 -1.28 -2.07 -1.77
C ALA A 132 -1.92 -3.13 -2.67
N ALA A 133 -1.25 -3.51 -3.76
CA ALA A 133 -1.72 -4.53 -4.68
C ALA A 133 -1.86 -5.90 -3.99
N ALA A 134 -0.87 -6.29 -3.19
CA ALA A 134 -0.92 -7.50 -2.38
C ALA A 134 -2.10 -7.50 -1.39
N ALA A 135 -2.35 -6.37 -0.74
CA ALA A 135 -3.48 -6.21 0.17
C ALA A 135 -4.83 -6.33 -0.54
N PHE A 136 -4.96 -5.78 -1.74
CA PHE A 136 -6.16 -5.96 -2.58
C PHE A 136 -6.35 -7.41 -3.01
N LEU A 137 -5.29 -8.11 -3.42
CA LEU A 137 -5.38 -9.53 -3.78
C LEU A 137 -5.86 -10.39 -2.60
N ILE A 138 -5.35 -10.13 -1.40
CA ILE A 138 -5.78 -10.80 -0.17
C ILE A 138 -7.26 -10.46 0.12
N GLY A 139 -7.65 -9.18 0.06
CA GLY A 139 -9.02 -8.74 0.30
C GLY A 139 -10.03 -9.32 -0.70
N ILE A 140 -9.71 -9.30 -2.00
CA ILE A 140 -10.54 -9.89 -3.06
C ILE A 140 -10.68 -11.39 -2.87
N SER A 141 -9.61 -12.08 -2.47
CA SER A 141 -9.68 -13.51 -2.18
C SER A 141 -10.69 -13.81 -1.07
N GLN A 142 -10.72 -12.99 -0.01
CA GLN A 142 -11.69 -13.13 1.08
C GLN A 142 -13.12 -12.84 0.65
N LEU A 143 -13.35 -11.74 -0.07
CA LEU A 143 -14.68 -11.39 -0.57
C LEU A 143 -15.24 -12.52 -1.45
N ARG A 144 -14.37 -13.17 -2.24
CA ARG A 144 -14.75 -14.31 -3.05
C ARG A 144 -15.07 -15.55 -2.20
N GLU A 145 -14.32 -15.84 -1.14
CA GLU A 145 -14.66 -16.92 -0.20
C GLU A 145 -16.02 -16.67 0.48
N GLN A 146 -16.28 -15.43 0.91
CA GLN A 146 -17.53 -15.05 1.55
C GLN A 146 -18.72 -15.14 0.60
N SER A 147 -18.57 -14.67 -0.64
CA SER A 147 -19.61 -14.79 -1.68
C SER A 147 -19.96 -16.26 -1.94
N LEU A 148 -18.95 -17.12 -2.09
CA LEU A 148 -19.18 -18.55 -2.31
C LEU A 148 -19.87 -19.23 -1.11
N ALA A 149 -19.53 -18.82 0.12
CA ALA A 149 -20.19 -19.32 1.31
C ALA A 149 -21.65 -18.82 1.41
N HIS A 150 -21.91 -17.59 1.00
CA HIS A 150 -23.27 -17.02 0.94
C HIS A 150 -24.14 -17.75 -0.08
N ASP A 151 -23.61 -18.01 -1.28
CA ASP A 151 -24.33 -18.73 -2.35
C ASP A 151 -24.70 -20.16 -1.91
N ARG A 152 -23.81 -20.84 -1.16
CA ARG A 152 -24.10 -22.17 -0.60
C ARG A 152 -25.25 -22.14 0.39
N ARG A 153 -25.27 -21.16 1.31
CA ARG A 153 -26.37 -20.99 2.27
C ARG A 153 -27.69 -20.67 1.58
N LEU A 154 -27.67 -19.81 0.55
CA LEU A 154 -28.85 -19.52 -0.26
C LEU A 154 -29.38 -20.78 -0.96
N ALA A 155 -28.50 -21.62 -1.50
CA ALA A 155 -28.89 -22.87 -2.13
C ALA A 155 -29.51 -23.87 -1.14
N GLU A 156 -28.98 -23.96 0.08
CA GLU A 156 -29.56 -24.79 1.15
C GLU A 156 -30.94 -24.29 1.59
N LEU A 157 -31.10 -22.98 1.80
CA LEU A 157 -32.39 -22.39 2.15
C LEU A 157 -33.45 -22.63 1.07
N ARG A 158 -33.08 -22.52 -0.22
CA ARG A 158 -33.98 -22.84 -1.33
C ARG A 158 -34.43 -24.31 -1.33
N LYS A 159 -33.55 -25.25 -0.95
CA LYS A 159 -33.91 -26.67 -0.84
C LYS A 159 -34.87 -26.92 0.32
N VAL A 160 -34.64 -26.29 1.47
CA VAL A 160 -35.53 -26.38 2.63
C VAL A 160 -36.91 -25.80 2.30
N GLN A 161 -36.95 -24.66 1.61
CA GLN A 161 -38.21 -24.07 1.17
C GLN A 161 -38.97 -24.96 0.17
N ALA A 162 -38.27 -25.52 -0.82
CA ALA A 162 -38.89 -26.45 -1.76
C ALA A 162 -39.41 -27.74 -1.09
N ALA A 163 -38.77 -28.21 -0.01
CA ALA A 163 -39.24 -29.35 0.76
C ALA A 163 -40.46 -29.01 1.64
N LEU A 164 -40.55 -27.77 2.15
CA LEU A 164 -41.72 -27.27 2.87
C LEU A 164 -42.92 -27.04 1.96
N ASP A 165 -42.71 -26.56 0.74
CA ASP A 165 -43.78 -26.32 -0.24
C ASP A 165 -44.41 -27.61 -0.80
N GLN A 166 -43.76 -28.77 -0.60
CA GLN A 166 -44.24 -30.10 -1.02
C GLN A 166 -44.92 -30.90 0.10
N ALA A 167 -44.91 -30.40 1.34
CA ALA A 167 -45.51 -31.03 2.52
C ALA A 167 -46.88 -30.41 2.85
#